data_AF-A0A8H6G851-F1
#
_entry.id   AF-A0A8H6G851-F1
#
_cell.length_a   1.000
_cell.length_b   1.000
_cell.length_c   1.000
_cell.angle_alpha   90.00
_cell.angle_beta   90.00
_cell.angle_gamma   90.00
#
_symmetry.space_group_name_H-M   'P 1'
#
loop_
_entity.id
_entity.type
_entity.pdbx_description
1 polymer ?
#
loop_
_entity_poly.entity_id
_entity_poly.type
_entity_poly.pdbx_seq_one_letter_code
_entity_poly.pdbx_strand_id
1 'polypeptide(L)'
;MSSQEEQLSPEEGQKRLQEEHYAKQVAVRDAQLAKLRQRAEQAAKRSYGIPRTTGLLAYPPLSNQANPQQQGEMPPQLYLHEGLDDAFKNGKVDVSRFLLQSGAPIKRATPAAVLRAPADKQVALFQVLIEHGWTVNTPESLLPEIFRSNNEPLFDWFLEQGADPNVAGPENDQGQTLRLAAIQGTVQVVQKLLKAGANMASSGLYWAAGAYPEGSVPNIRRVEPSADFDKSRIPVMELLLENGGDVNHRLETHHMEELYPIVNAVKAGAVERVKWLLSKGADPDLKGSWGSARDYAKLYSSDEMKQVLGVEQ
;
A
#
# COMPACT_ATOMS: atom_id res chain seq x y z
N MET A 1 16.79 18.43 74.65
CA MET A 1 16.86 17.73 73.35
C MET A 1 16.77 18.80 72.28
N SER A 2 17.73 18.88 71.36
CA SER A 2 17.76 19.94 70.34
C SER A 2 17.23 19.39 69.03
N SER A 3 16.16 19.98 68.51
CA SER A 3 15.70 19.72 67.14
C SER A 3 16.67 20.41 66.17
N GLN A 4 17.36 19.64 65.34
CA GLN A 4 18.12 20.21 64.24
C GLN A 4 17.15 20.48 63.09
N GLU A 5 16.89 21.75 62.80
CA GLU A 5 16.22 22.14 61.56
C GLU A 5 17.20 21.94 60.41
N GLU A 6 16.92 20.95 59.56
CA GLU A 6 17.76 20.56 58.43
C GLU A 6 17.67 21.62 57.33
N GLN A 7 18.62 22.56 57.35
CA GLN A 7 18.71 23.65 56.37
C GLN A 7 19.15 23.12 55.01
N LEU A 8 18.17 22.66 54.23
CA LEU A 8 18.29 22.31 52.81
C LEU A 8 19.05 23.40 52.04
N SER A 9 19.94 22.97 51.14
CA SER A 9 20.68 23.92 50.30
C SER A 9 19.74 24.68 49.34
N PRO A 10 20.14 25.86 48.84
CA PRO A 10 19.32 26.63 47.89
C PRO A 10 18.90 25.82 46.65
N GLU A 11 19.78 24.94 46.15
CA GLU A 11 19.53 24.10 44.98
C GLU A 11 18.49 23.00 45.27
N GLU A 12 18.55 22.35 46.45
CA GLU A 12 17.57 21.35 46.87
C GLU A 12 16.19 21.97 47.12
N GLY A 13 16.15 23.17 47.71
CA GLY A 13 14.92 23.95 47.85
C GLY A 13 14.30 24.29 46.48
N GLN A 14 15.12 24.73 45.52
CA GLN A 14 14.67 25.05 44.17
C GLN A 14 14.19 23.81 43.39
N LYS A 15 14.87 22.66 43.56
CA LYS A 15 14.46 21.38 42.97
C LYS A 15 13.11 20.91 43.53
N ARG A 16 12.92 20.95 44.87
CA ARG A 16 11.64 20.60 45.50
C ARG A 16 10.49 21.48 45.03
N LEU A 17 10.74 22.78 44.80
CA LEU A 17 9.74 23.70 44.24
C LEU A 17 9.35 23.34 42.81
N GLN A 18 10.29 22.86 41.98
CA GLN A 18 9.98 22.33 40.64
C GLN A 18 9.17 21.03 40.70
N GLU A 19 9.56 20.09 41.58
CA GLU A 19 8.85 18.81 41.78
C GLU A 19 7.41 19.04 42.27
N GLU A 20 7.20 19.95 43.23
CA GLU A 20 5.87 20.36 43.67
C GLU A 20 5.05 21.06 42.57
N HIS A 21 5.68 21.90 41.74
CA HIS A 21 4.99 22.57 40.64
C HIS A 21 4.56 21.55 39.57
N TYR A 22 5.42 20.59 39.23
CA TYR A 22 5.11 19.49 38.32
C TYR A 22 3.97 18.62 38.85
N ALA A 23 4.00 18.22 40.13
CA ALA A 23 2.92 17.46 40.76
C ALA A 23 1.58 18.21 40.72
N LYS A 24 1.58 19.54 40.92
CA LYS A 24 0.37 20.38 40.80
C LYS A 24 -0.15 20.43 39.35
N GLN A 25 0.72 20.49 38.34
CA GLN A 25 0.32 20.42 36.93
C GLN A 25 -0.31 19.04 36.58
N VAL A 26 0.30 17.94 37.02
CA VAL A 26 -0.22 16.58 36.81
C VAL A 26 -1.61 16.42 37.43
N ALA A 27 -1.79 16.85 38.69
CA ALA A 27 -3.09 16.78 39.37
C ALA A 27 -4.20 17.58 38.64
N VAL A 28 -3.87 18.75 38.06
CA VAL A 28 -4.81 19.54 37.26
C VAL A 28 -5.19 18.81 35.95
N ARG A 29 -4.21 18.25 35.23
CA ARG A 29 -4.44 17.48 34.00
C ARG A 29 -5.36 16.27 34.27
N ASP A 30 -5.07 15.51 35.32
CA ASP A 30 -5.79 14.28 35.62
C ASP A 30 -7.23 14.57 36.10
N ALA A 31 -7.44 15.68 36.82
CA ALA A 31 -8.76 16.19 37.17
C ALA A 31 -9.57 16.72 35.95
N GLN A 32 -8.90 17.24 34.92
CA GLN A 32 -9.55 17.58 33.64
C GLN A 32 -9.95 16.31 32.88
N LEU A 33 -9.08 15.29 32.85
CA LEU A 33 -9.35 13.99 32.25
C LEU A 33 -10.58 13.30 32.86
N ALA A 34 -10.70 13.33 34.19
CA ALA A 34 -11.86 12.78 34.90
C ALA A 34 -13.18 13.48 34.51
N LYS A 35 -13.18 14.81 34.36
CA LYS A 35 -14.35 15.58 33.91
C LYS A 35 -14.72 15.30 32.45
N LEU A 36 -13.74 15.01 31.59
CA LEU A 36 -13.99 14.60 30.21
C LEU A 36 -14.62 13.21 30.13
N ARG A 37 -14.13 12.23 30.90
CA ARG A 37 -14.73 10.89 31.01
C ARG A 37 -16.20 10.95 31.43
N GLN A 38 -16.49 11.68 32.52
CA GLN A 38 -17.86 11.84 33.03
C GLN A 38 -18.82 12.48 32.01
N ARG A 39 -18.33 13.42 31.18
CA ARG A 39 -19.12 14.02 30.09
C ARG A 39 -19.37 13.05 28.94
N ALA A 40 -18.38 12.25 28.56
CA ALA A 40 -18.52 11.22 27.52
C ALA A 40 -19.56 10.16 27.92
N GLU A 41 -19.52 9.68 29.17
CA GLU A 41 -20.54 8.76 29.70
C GLU A 41 -21.96 9.35 29.64
N GLN A 42 -22.13 10.62 30.01
CA GLN A 42 -23.43 11.29 30.00
C GLN A 42 -23.95 11.51 28.57
N ALA A 43 -23.06 11.70 27.59
CA ALA A 43 -23.43 11.76 26.17
C ALA A 43 -23.84 10.37 25.65
N ALA A 44 -23.07 9.32 25.92
CA ALA A 44 -23.38 7.95 25.52
C ALA A 44 -24.74 7.48 26.04
N LYS A 45 -25.04 7.76 27.32
CA LYS A 45 -26.32 7.46 27.98
C LYS A 45 -27.55 8.17 27.35
N ARG A 46 -27.35 9.18 26.49
CA ARG A 46 -28.42 9.85 25.72
C ARG A 46 -28.61 9.31 24.30
N SER A 47 -27.67 8.53 23.76
CA SER A 47 -27.68 8.14 22.35
C SER A 47 -28.41 6.82 22.05
N TYR A 48 -28.73 6.01 23.06
CA TYR A 48 -29.33 4.69 22.88
C TYR A 48 -30.86 4.73 23.00
N GLY A 49 -31.54 5.00 21.87
CA GLY A 49 -32.99 4.92 21.75
C GLY A 49 -33.46 4.52 20.35
N ILE A 50 -34.28 3.46 20.29
CA ILE A 50 -35.03 2.92 19.13
C ILE A 50 -34.20 2.06 18.11
N PRO A 51 -34.59 0.78 17.82
CA PRO A 51 -33.80 -0.14 16.96
C PRO A 51 -34.55 -0.93 15.84
N ARG A 52 -33.78 -1.72 15.04
CA ARG A 52 -34.17 -2.77 14.03
C ARG A 52 -34.67 -2.26 12.66
N THR A 53 -34.67 -3.00 11.54
CA THR A 53 -34.61 -4.45 11.14
C THR A 53 -33.76 -4.63 9.82
N THR A 54 -33.48 -5.75 9.11
CA THR A 54 -33.44 -7.26 9.25
C THR A 54 -32.76 -7.91 8.00
N GLY A 55 -32.15 -9.11 8.12
CA GLY A 55 -31.78 -10.02 6.99
C GLY A 55 -30.28 -10.40 6.93
N LEU A 56 -29.83 -11.59 7.38
CA LEU A 56 -29.80 -12.92 6.73
C LEU A 56 -28.88 -12.95 5.47
N LEU A 57 -27.82 -13.78 5.35
CA LEU A 57 -27.52 -15.17 5.79
C LEU A 57 -25.99 -15.34 6.13
N ALA A 58 -25.38 -16.43 6.64
CA ALA A 58 -25.75 -17.62 7.46
C ALA A 58 -24.44 -18.41 7.87
N TYR A 59 -24.56 -19.64 8.41
CA TYR A 59 -23.50 -20.59 8.88
C TYR A 59 -22.72 -20.20 10.17
N PRO A 60 -22.16 -21.18 10.93
CA PRO A 60 -22.86 -22.21 11.71
C PRO A 60 -22.60 -22.09 13.25
N PRO A 61 -23.26 -22.86 14.13
CA PRO A 61 -23.40 -22.47 15.54
C PRO A 61 -22.45 -23.09 16.59
N LEU A 62 -22.15 -22.28 17.62
CA LEU A 62 -21.92 -22.61 19.05
C LEU A 62 -20.67 -23.40 19.51
N SER A 63 -19.73 -22.66 20.13
CA SER A 63 -19.60 -22.60 21.60
C SER A 63 -18.99 -21.24 21.99
N ASN A 64 -19.19 -20.66 23.16
CA ASN A 64 -19.71 -21.15 24.44
C ASN A 64 -20.79 -20.20 25.03
N GLN A 65 -21.58 -20.62 26.02
CA GLN A 65 -22.58 -19.77 26.68
C GLN A 65 -21.93 -18.76 27.64
N ALA A 66 -21.64 -17.55 27.15
CA ALA A 66 -21.16 -16.45 27.99
C ALA A 66 -22.32 -15.75 28.72
N ASN A 67 -22.18 -15.65 30.05
CA ASN A 67 -23.10 -15.00 30.98
C ASN A 67 -23.46 -13.55 30.54
N PRO A 68 -24.74 -13.12 30.52
CA PRO A 68 -25.15 -11.76 30.13
C PRO A 68 -24.50 -10.60 30.91
N GLN A 69 -23.83 -10.89 32.03
CA GLN A 69 -23.09 -9.91 32.84
C GLN A 69 -21.61 -9.73 32.42
N GLN A 70 -21.16 -10.36 31.32
CA GLN A 70 -19.81 -10.18 30.75
C GLN A 70 -19.84 -9.58 29.34
N GLN A 71 -20.60 -8.49 29.15
CA GLN A 71 -20.26 -7.50 28.12
C GLN A 71 -19.01 -6.76 28.59
N GLY A 72 -17.83 -7.34 28.34
CA GLY A 72 -16.56 -6.84 28.86
C GLY A 72 -16.25 -5.44 28.38
N GLU A 73 -15.85 -4.57 29.31
CA GLU A 73 -15.29 -3.26 28.99
C GLU A 73 -14.09 -3.44 28.04
N MET A 74 -14.08 -2.76 26.89
CA MET A 74 -12.94 -2.87 25.99
C MET A 74 -11.69 -2.25 26.65
N PRO A 75 -10.49 -2.84 26.49
CA PRO A 75 -9.28 -2.27 27.05
C PRO A 75 -9.10 -0.80 26.62
N PRO A 76 -8.65 0.12 27.49
CA PRO A 76 -8.55 1.55 27.13
C PRO A 76 -7.74 1.84 25.85
N GLN A 77 -6.74 1.01 25.54
CA GLN A 77 -5.95 1.09 24.30
C GLN A 77 -6.75 0.74 23.03
N LEU A 78 -7.81 -0.07 23.15
CA LEU A 78 -8.68 -0.44 22.03
C LEU A 78 -9.63 0.71 21.67
N TYR A 79 -10.26 1.36 22.67
CA TYR A 79 -11.03 2.60 22.46
C TYR A 79 -10.18 3.71 21.82
N LEU A 80 -8.93 3.87 22.26
CA LEU A 80 -7.99 4.84 21.69
C LEU A 80 -7.61 4.50 20.24
N HIS A 81 -7.47 3.21 19.90
CA HIS A 81 -7.19 2.77 18.53
C HIS A 81 -8.39 2.95 17.59
N GLU A 82 -9.61 2.59 18.02
CA GLU A 82 -10.82 2.77 17.21
C GLU A 82 -11.10 4.27 16.94
N GLY A 83 -10.99 5.10 17.97
CA GLY A 83 -11.10 6.56 17.83
C GLY A 83 -10.01 7.16 16.92
N LEU A 84 -8.82 6.57 16.89
CA LEU A 84 -7.72 7.01 16.02
C LEU A 84 -7.98 6.61 14.56
N ASP A 85 -8.40 5.37 14.30
CA ASP A 85 -8.79 4.92 12.96
C ASP A 85 -9.94 5.77 12.40
N ASP A 86 -10.94 6.16 13.22
CA ASP A 86 -12.03 7.07 12.80
C ASP A 86 -11.58 8.53 12.63
N ALA A 87 -10.67 9.03 13.48
CA ALA A 87 -10.06 10.34 13.30
C ALA A 87 -9.28 10.42 11.96
N PHE A 88 -8.56 9.35 11.60
CA PHE A 88 -7.87 9.25 10.31
C PHE A 88 -8.86 9.26 9.13
N LYS A 89 -9.84 8.35 9.10
CA LYS A 89 -10.88 8.30 8.02
C LYS A 89 -11.56 9.64 7.79
N ASN A 90 -11.74 10.45 8.84
CA ASN A 90 -12.44 11.74 8.80
C ASN A 90 -11.50 12.98 8.68
N GLY A 91 -10.21 12.78 8.41
CA GLY A 91 -9.25 13.87 8.15
C GLY A 91 -8.88 14.72 9.39
N LYS A 92 -9.05 14.19 10.60
CA LYS A 92 -9.00 14.98 11.87
C LYS A 92 -7.59 15.05 12.45
N VAL A 93 -6.69 15.74 11.76
CA VAL A 93 -5.24 15.87 12.08
C VAL A 93 -4.96 16.10 13.58
N ASP A 94 -5.58 17.11 14.20
CA ASP A 94 -5.33 17.44 15.61
C ASP A 94 -5.85 16.38 16.58
N VAL A 95 -6.95 15.69 16.21
CA VAL A 95 -7.53 14.60 17.01
C VAL A 95 -6.66 13.34 16.91
N SER A 96 -6.21 12.99 15.71
CA SER A 96 -5.24 11.89 15.51
C SER A 96 -3.95 12.13 16.30
N ARG A 97 -3.42 13.36 16.25
CA ARG A 97 -2.25 13.80 17.03
C ARG A 97 -2.47 13.66 18.53
N PHE A 98 -3.59 14.17 19.06
CA PHE A 98 -3.95 14.04 20.48
C PHE A 98 -4.12 12.58 20.93
N LEU A 99 -4.71 11.72 20.10
CA LEU A 99 -4.91 10.31 20.42
C LEU A 99 -3.59 9.53 20.46
N LEU A 100 -2.67 9.79 19.52
CA LEU A 100 -1.32 9.22 19.53
C LEU A 100 -0.52 9.69 20.75
N GLN A 101 -0.57 10.99 21.08
CA GLN A 101 -0.01 11.54 22.32
C GLN A 101 -0.63 10.93 23.60
N SER A 102 -1.88 10.46 23.51
CA SER A 102 -2.58 9.75 24.59
C SER A 102 -2.25 8.23 24.65
N GLY A 103 -1.34 7.74 23.81
CA GLY A 103 -0.93 6.34 23.77
C GLY A 103 -1.80 5.42 22.91
N ALA A 104 -2.52 5.96 21.92
CA ALA A 104 -3.17 5.14 20.90
C ALA A 104 -2.11 4.35 20.09
N PRO A 105 -2.21 3.01 19.98
CA PRO A 105 -1.19 2.21 19.31
C PRO A 105 -1.30 2.29 17.78
N ILE A 106 -0.17 2.57 17.10
CA ILE A 106 -0.05 2.42 15.65
C ILE A 106 0.05 0.92 15.34
N LYS A 107 -1.05 0.31 14.88
CA LYS A 107 -1.08 -1.09 14.44
C LYS A 107 -0.72 -1.19 12.95
N ARG A 108 -0.38 -2.39 12.46
CA ARG A 108 -0.07 -2.68 11.03
C ARG A 108 -1.06 -2.02 10.05
N ALA A 109 -2.36 -2.14 10.30
CA ALA A 109 -3.41 -1.57 9.43
C ALA A 109 -3.70 -0.08 9.63
N THR A 110 -3.13 0.58 10.66
CA THR A 110 -3.43 1.98 10.99
C THR A 110 -2.94 2.98 9.94
N PRO A 111 -1.70 2.87 9.38
CA PRO A 111 -1.27 3.71 8.27
C PRO A 111 -2.18 3.62 7.04
N ALA A 112 -2.64 2.42 6.68
CA ALA A 112 -3.58 2.23 5.57
C ALA A 112 -4.97 2.87 5.82
N ALA A 113 -5.35 3.15 7.07
CA ALA A 113 -6.58 3.89 7.36
C ALA A 113 -6.51 5.35 6.91
N VAL A 114 -5.32 5.96 6.82
CA VAL A 114 -5.12 7.33 6.32
C VAL A 114 -5.48 7.46 4.85
N LEU A 115 -5.31 6.40 4.04
CA LEU A 115 -5.65 6.40 2.60
C LEU A 115 -7.17 6.56 2.34
N ARG A 116 -8.01 6.43 3.38
CA ARG A 116 -9.46 6.71 3.33
C ARG A 116 -9.82 8.14 3.73
N ALA A 117 -8.86 8.95 4.16
CA ALA A 117 -9.07 10.36 4.51
C ALA A 117 -9.21 11.25 3.26
N PRO A 118 -9.75 12.47 3.38
CA PRO A 118 -9.67 13.48 2.31
C PRO A 118 -8.23 13.69 1.83
N ALA A 119 -8.00 13.72 0.51
CA ALA A 119 -6.67 13.71 -0.09
C ALA A 119 -5.77 14.87 0.40
N ASP A 120 -6.35 16.06 0.61
CA ASP A 120 -5.72 17.28 1.13
C ASP A 120 -5.35 17.19 2.64
N LYS A 121 -5.64 16.07 3.29
CA LYS A 121 -5.28 15.76 4.67
C LYS A 121 -4.33 14.57 4.79
N GLN A 122 -4.20 13.72 3.76
CA GLN A 122 -3.43 12.47 3.85
C GLN A 122 -1.96 12.71 4.23
N VAL A 123 -1.26 13.65 3.57
CA VAL A 123 0.13 14.00 3.90
C VAL A 123 0.28 14.47 5.35
N ALA A 124 -0.60 15.35 5.83
CA ALA A 124 -0.55 15.85 7.21
C ALA A 124 -0.83 14.75 8.25
N LEU A 125 -1.65 13.74 7.91
CA LEU A 125 -1.89 12.58 8.77
C LEU A 125 -0.71 11.60 8.79
N PHE A 126 -0.01 11.40 7.66
CA PHE A 126 1.22 10.61 7.64
C PHE A 126 2.38 11.32 8.35
N GLN A 127 2.48 12.65 8.27
CA GLN A 127 3.41 13.42 9.10
C GLN A 127 3.14 13.19 10.60
N VAL A 128 1.86 13.23 11.02
CA VAL A 128 1.47 12.88 12.40
C VAL A 128 1.84 11.44 12.79
N LEU A 129 1.80 10.47 11.86
CA LEU A 129 2.29 9.11 12.13
C LEU A 129 3.82 9.06 12.28
N ILE A 130 4.58 9.77 11.43
CA ILE A 130 6.06 9.82 11.50
C ILE A 130 6.52 10.46 12.81
N GLU A 131 5.90 11.56 13.26
CA GLU A 131 6.15 12.18 14.56
C GLU A 131 6.04 11.20 15.74
N HIS A 132 5.21 10.16 15.61
CA HIS A 132 4.94 9.16 16.64
C HIS A 132 5.61 7.80 16.34
N GLY A 133 6.66 7.80 15.51
CA GLY A 133 7.58 6.67 15.33
C GLY A 133 7.21 5.66 14.25
N TRP A 134 6.22 5.95 13.39
CA TRP A 134 5.99 5.16 12.17
C TRP A 134 7.00 5.55 11.07
N THR A 135 7.31 4.62 10.17
CA THR A 135 8.16 4.89 8.98
C THR A 135 7.51 4.35 7.72
N VAL A 136 7.75 5.01 6.58
CA VAL A 136 7.13 4.71 5.27
C VAL A 136 7.37 3.29 4.74
N ASN A 137 8.37 2.58 5.28
CA ASN A 137 8.74 1.21 4.90
C ASN A 137 8.32 0.15 5.93
N THR A 138 7.50 0.50 6.93
CA THR A 138 7.15 -0.40 8.05
C THR A 138 5.65 -0.52 8.31
N PRO A 139 5.10 -1.75 8.47
CA PRO A 139 5.75 -3.06 8.24
C PRO A 139 5.74 -3.51 6.77
N GLU A 140 5.12 -2.73 5.89
CA GLU A 140 4.85 -3.03 4.49
C GLU A 140 4.78 -1.73 3.66
N SER A 141 4.98 -1.81 2.35
CA SER A 141 4.92 -0.64 1.46
C SER A 141 3.48 -0.25 1.17
N LEU A 142 3.18 1.05 1.28
CA LEU A 142 1.88 1.62 0.87
C LEU A 142 1.89 2.17 -0.57
N LEU A 143 3.04 2.13 -1.25
CA LEU A 143 3.16 2.60 -2.64
C LEU A 143 2.15 1.91 -3.59
N PRO A 144 1.81 0.61 -3.47
CA PRO A 144 0.79 -0.01 -4.32
C PRO A 144 -0.61 0.59 -4.10
N GLU A 145 -1.03 0.82 -2.85
CA GLU A 145 -2.34 1.37 -2.51
C GLU A 145 -2.44 2.86 -2.89
N ILE A 146 -1.37 3.62 -2.67
CA ILE A 146 -1.28 5.02 -3.08
C ILE A 146 -1.37 5.14 -4.61
N PHE A 147 -0.63 4.30 -5.34
CA PHE A 147 -0.72 4.24 -6.80
C PHE A 147 -2.14 3.88 -7.28
N ARG A 148 -2.78 2.84 -6.71
CA ARG A 148 -4.17 2.46 -7.03
C ARG A 148 -5.19 3.57 -6.73
N SER A 149 -4.91 4.48 -5.79
CA SER A 149 -5.78 5.64 -5.48
C SER A 149 -5.55 6.87 -6.37
N ASN A 150 -4.59 6.81 -7.30
CA ASN A 150 -4.21 7.89 -8.23
C ASN A 150 -3.87 9.23 -7.53
N ASN A 151 -3.36 9.18 -6.29
CA ASN A 151 -2.96 10.35 -5.53
C ASN A 151 -1.48 10.69 -5.78
N GLU A 152 -1.17 11.27 -6.95
CA GLU A 152 0.20 11.64 -7.33
C GLU A 152 0.94 12.50 -6.29
N PRO A 153 0.35 13.55 -5.68
CA PRO A 153 1.02 14.33 -4.65
C PRO A 153 1.42 13.51 -3.40
N LEU A 154 0.61 12.53 -3.00
CA LEU A 154 0.98 11.63 -1.90
C LEU A 154 2.05 10.62 -2.34
N PHE A 155 1.97 10.12 -3.57
CA PHE A 155 2.95 9.19 -4.13
C PHE A 155 4.34 9.81 -4.16
N ASP A 156 4.45 11.05 -4.64
CA ASP A 156 5.71 11.79 -4.70
C ASP A 156 6.24 12.08 -3.29
N TRP A 157 5.37 12.54 -2.37
CA TRP A 157 5.77 12.74 -0.98
C TRP A 157 6.29 11.45 -0.31
N PHE A 158 5.69 10.28 -0.60
CA PHE A 158 6.19 9.00 -0.08
C PHE A 158 7.61 8.68 -0.60
N LEU A 159 7.88 8.89 -1.88
CA LEU A 159 9.22 8.70 -2.44
C LEU A 159 10.22 9.73 -1.87
N GLU A 160 9.80 10.99 -1.64
CA GLU A 160 10.61 12.01 -0.95
C GLU A 160 10.94 11.63 0.50
N GLN A 161 10.04 10.90 1.20
CA GLN A 161 10.31 10.34 2.53
C GLN A 161 11.16 9.05 2.50
N GLY A 162 11.64 8.61 1.33
CA GLY A 162 12.47 7.40 1.19
C GLY A 162 11.67 6.09 1.23
N ALA A 163 10.44 6.08 0.70
CA ALA A 163 9.70 4.84 0.50
C ALA A 163 10.43 3.95 -0.52
N ASP A 164 10.83 2.76 -0.09
CA ASP A 164 11.56 1.77 -0.89
C ASP A 164 10.59 1.07 -1.85
N PRO A 165 10.75 1.20 -3.18
CA PRO A 165 9.87 0.59 -4.16
C PRO A 165 9.99 -0.94 -4.24
N ASN A 166 10.98 -1.53 -3.57
CA ASN A 166 11.22 -2.98 -3.54
C ASN A 166 10.53 -3.67 -2.35
N VAL A 167 10.17 -2.93 -1.30
CA VAL A 167 9.44 -3.46 -0.13
C VAL A 167 8.06 -3.96 -0.57
N ALA A 168 7.68 -5.16 -0.12
CA ALA A 168 6.40 -5.76 -0.46
C ALA A 168 5.21 -4.97 0.10
N GLY A 169 4.12 -4.92 -0.66
CA GLY A 169 2.83 -4.44 -0.17
C GLY A 169 2.11 -5.48 0.73
N PRO A 170 0.88 -5.21 1.17
CA PRO A 170 0.13 -6.08 2.09
C PRO A 170 -0.11 -7.51 1.57
N GLU A 171 -0.08 -7.70 0.25
CA GLU A 171 -0.22 -8.99 -0.44
C GLU A 171 1.10 -9.81 -0.46
N ASN A 172 2.16 -9.33 0.21
CA ASN A 172 3.52 -9.89 0.21
C ASN A 172 4.17 -9.94 -1.20
N ASP A 173 3.72 -9.06 -2.08
CA ASP A 173 4.13 -8.97 -3.49
C ASP A 173 5.21 -7.88 -3.67
N GLN A 174 6.45 -8.29 -3.96
CA GLN A 174 7.59 -7.37 -4.10
C GLN A 174 7.54 -6.59 -5.41
N GLY A 175 7.86 -5.30 -5.35
CA GLY A 175 7.82 -4.34 -6.46
C GLY A 175 6.48 -4.30 -7.23
N GLN A 176 5.38 -4.65 -6.55
CA GLN A 176 4.02 -4.62 -7.09
C GLN A 176 3.69 -3.28 -7.76
N THR A 177 4.16 -2.16 -7.21
CA THR A 177 3.95 -0.82 -7.78
C THR A 177 4.60 -0.66 -9.17
N LEU A 178 5.83 -1.15 -9.36
CA LEU A 178 6.49 -1.10 -10.68
C LEU A 178 5.76 -1.98 -11.69
N ARG A 179 5.30 -3.17 -11.27
CA ARG A 179 4.48 -4.07 -12.08
C ARG A 179 3.18 -3.40 -12.55
N LEU A 180 2.44 -2.80 -11.62
CA LEU A 180 1.17 -2.13 -11.93
C LEU A 180 1.40 -0.92 -12.85
N ALA A 181 2.42 -0.10 -12.59
CA ALA A 181 2.78 1.03 -13.45
C ALA A 181 3.21 0.59 -14.86
N ALA A 182 3.98 -0.51 -14.96
CA ALA A 182 4.40 -1.09 -16.22
C ALA A 182 3.21 -1.61 -17.06
N ILE A 183 2.25 -2.29 -16.41
CA ILE A 183 1.01 -2.78 -17.06
C ILE A 183 0.10 -1.62 -17.49
N GLN A 184 0.03 -0.55 -16.69
CA GLN A 184 -0.76 0.65 -17.00
C GLN A 184 -0.11 1.57 -18.04
N GLY A 185 1.20 1.43 -18.29
CA GLY A 185 1.93 2.28 -19.23
C GLY A 185 2.31 3.66 -18.67
N THR A 186 2.34 3.83 -17.34
CA THR A 186 2.54 5.14 -16.69
C THR A 186 4.02 5.52 -16.60
N VAL A 187 4.59 5.94 -17.74
CA VAL A 187 6.01 6.32 -17.93
C VAL A 187 6.56 7.17 -16.78
N GLN A 188 5.82 8.17 -16.32
CA GLN A 188 6.23 9.09 -15.26
C GLN A 188 6.40 8.37 -13.91
N VAL A 189 5.51 7.43 -13.58
CA VAL A 189 5.56 6.64 -12.34
C VAL A 189 6.65 5.57 -12.42
N VAL A 190 6.79 4.88 -13.56
CA VAL A 190 7.91 3.96 -13.82
C VAL A 190 9.25 4.70 -13.66
N GLN A 191 9.37 5.91 -14.22
CA GLN A 191 10.58 6.72 -14.10
C GLN A 191 10.85 7.15 -12.65
N LYS A 192 9.83 7.53 -11.88
CA LYS A 192 9.95 7.88 -10.45
C LYS A 192 10.42 6.67 -9.62
N LEU A 193 9.82 5.49 -9.83
CA LEU A 193 10.19 4.25 -9.13
C LEU A 193 11.62 3.78 -9.46
N LEU A 194 12.04 3.83 -10.73
CA LEU A 194 13.41 3.50 -11.13
C LEU A 194 14.44 4.45 -10.49
N LYS A 195 14.13 5.76 -10.42
CA LYS A 195 14.96 6.74 -9.71
C LYS A 195 15.01 6.51 -8.19
N ALA A 196 13.97 5.93 -7.61
CA ALA A 196 13.93 5.49 -6.21
C ALA A 196 14.60 4.11 -5.98
N GLY A 197 15.24 3.51 -6.99
CA GLY A 197 16.00 2.27 -6.85
C GLY A 197 15.18 0.98 -7.02
N ALA A 198 14.07 1.02 -7.76
CA ALA A 198 13.30 -0.18 -8.10
C ALA A 198 14.14 -1.16 -8.95
N ASN A 199 14.51 -2.30 -8.40
CA ASN A 199 15.43 -3.28 -9.01
C ASN A 199 14.76 -4.19 -10.07
N MET A 200 13.46 -4.03 -10.31
CA MET A 200 12.63 -4.96 -11.07
C MET A 200 12.55 -4.68 -12.59
N ALA A 201 13.44 -3.87 -13.16
CA ALA A 201 13.38 -3.40 -14.56
C ALA A 201 13.08 -4.51 -15.59
N SER A 202 13.84 -5.61 -15.60
CA SER A 202 13.65 -6.73 -16.52
C SER A 202 12.31 -7.44 -16.37
N SER A 203 11.84 -7.64 -15.12
CA SER A 203 10.51 -8.20 -14.87
C SER A 203 9.41 -7.22 -15.27
N GLY A 204 9.61 -5.92 -15.06
CA GLY A 204 8.72 -4.85 -15.52
C GLY A 204 8.57 -4.85 -17.02
N LEU A 205 9.65 -5.12 -17.78
CA LEU A 205 9.61 -5.25 -19.24
C LEU A 205 8.74 -6.42 -19.67
N TYR A 206 8.85 -7.58 -18.99
CA TYR A 206 7.93 -8.71 -19.20
C TYR A 206 6.46 -8.34 -18.93
N TRP A 207 6.17 -7.60 -17.86
CA TRP A 207 4.80 -7.17 -17.51
C TRP A 207 4.23 -6.12 -18.48
N ALA A 208 5.03 -5.15 -18.91
CA ALA A 208 4.64 -4.18 -19.95
C ALA A 208 4.42 -4.85 -21.32
N ALA A 209 5.25 -5.84 -21.67
CA ALA A 209 5.13 -6.60 -22.91
C ALA A 209 3.81 -7.37 -23.02
N GLY A 210 3.33 -7.96 -21.91
CA GLY A 210 2.07 -8.72 -21.87
C GLY A 210 0.83 -7.96 -21.40
N ALA A 211 0.90 -6.65 -21.21
CA ALA A 211 -0.25 -5.86 -20.75
C ALA A 211 -1.44 -5.94 -21.73
N TYR A 212 -2.64 -6.13 -21.20
CA TYR A 212 -3.90 -6.19 -21.96
C TYR A 212 -4.74 -4.91 -21.78
N PRO A 213 -5.63 -4.57 -22.74
CA PRO A 213 -6.67 -3.56 -22.54
C PRO A 213 -7.58 -3.90 -21.36
N GLU A 214 -8.13 -2.88 -20.68
CA GLU A 214 -9.07 -3.07 -19.57
C GLU A 214 -10.31 -3.88 -20.00
N GLY A 215 -10.82 -4.72 -19.10
CA GLY A 215 -11.93 -5.64 -19.39
C GLY A 215 -11.58 -6.85 -20.28
N SER A 216 -10.32 -7.03 -20.67
CA SER A 216 -9.87 -8.20 -21.43
C SER A 216 -9.91 -9.49 -20.59
N VAL A 217 -10.37 -10.58 -21.21
CA VAL A 217 -10.43 -11.93 -20.62
C VAL A 217 -9.61 -12.92 -21.47
N PRO A 218 -8.27 -12.85 -21.44
CA PRO A 218 -7.41 -13.57 -22.40
C PRO A 218 -7.55 -15.09 -22.36
N ASN A 219 -7.85 -15.66 -21.18
CA ASN A 219 -8.06 -17.09 -21.00
C ASN A 219 -9.42 -17.59 -21.56
N ILE A 220 -10.28 -16.69 -22.06
CA ILE A 220 -11.61 -17.00 -22.60
C ILE A 220 -11.69 -16.68 -24.10
N ARG A 221 -11.01 -15.61 -24.56
CA ARG A 221 -11.09 -15.11 -25.94
C ARG A 221 -9.75 -14.51 -26.36
N ARG A 222 -9.32 -14.79 -27.61
CA ARG A 222 -8.18 -14.11 -28.25
C ARG A 222 -8.35 -12.59 -28.15
N VAL A 223 -7.35 -11.92 -27.58
CA VAL A 223 -7.33 -10.46 -27.49
C VAL A 223 -6.51 -9.93 -28.66
N GLU A 224 -7.09 -8.94 -29.34
CA GLU A 224 -6.42 -8.12 -30.36
C GLU A 224 -6.50 -6.68 -29.84
N PRO A 225 -5.43 -6.14 -29.23
CA PRO A 225 -5.42 -4.75 -28.78
C PRO A 225 -5.46 -3.80 -29.99
N SER A 226 -5.99 -2.59 -29.80
CA SER A 226 -5.84 -1.55 -30.82
C SER A 226 -4.36 -1.17 -30.96
N ALA A 227 -3.93 -0.80 -32.17
CA ALA A 227 -2.55 -0.41 -32.42
C ALA A 227 -2.09 0.77 -31.52
N ASP A 228 -3.02 1.67 -31.15
CA ASP A 228 -2.75 2.78 -30.24
C ASP A 228 -2.52 2.31 -28.79
N PHE A 229 -3.32 1.37 -28.29
CA PHE A 229 -3.09 0.74 -26.99
C PHE A 229 -1.75 0.00 -27.00
N ASP A 230 -1.47 -0.75 -28.05
CA ASP A 230 -0.26 -1.57 -28.15
C ASP A 230 1.01 -0.69 -28.16
N LYS A 231 0.98 0.40 -28.94
CA LYS A 231 2.04 1.42 -28.98
C LYS A 231 2.19 2.18 -27.67
N SER A 232 1.11 2.42 -26.92
CA SER A 232 1.16 3.15 -25.64
C SER A 232 2.08 2.50 -24.59
N ARG A 233 2.39 1.21 -24.73
CA ARG A 233 3.26 0.46 -23.82
C ARG A 233 4.74 0.53 -24.20
N ILE A 234 5.06 0.82 -25.46
CA ILE A 234 6.45 0.88 -25.96
C ILE A 234 7.31 1.92 -25.21
N PRO A 235 6.85 3.15 -24.89
CA PRO A 235 7.64 4.11 -24.12
C PRO A 235 8.04 3.63 -22.71
N VAL A 236 7.20 2.81 -22.06
CA VAL A 236 7.54 2.16 -20.79
C VAL A 236 8.56 1.04 -21.01
N MET A 237 8.41 0.25 -22.07
CA MET A 237 9.33 -0.85 -22.39
C MET A 237 10.73 -0.34 -22.74
N GLU A 238 10.83 0.77 -23.48
CA GLU A 238 12.07 1.47 -23.78
C GLU A 238 12.74 2.00 -22.50
N LEU A 239 12.01 2.72 -21.66
CA LEU A 239 12.51 3.22 -20.36
C LEU A 239 13.03 2.09 -19.45
N LEU A 240 12.33 0.95 -19.42
CA LEU A 240 12.75 -0.21 -18.62
C LEU A 240 14.03 -0.87 -19.19
N LEU A 241 14.16 -0.96 -20.52
CA LEU A 241 15.37 -1.45 -21.19
C LEU A 241 16.56 -0.52 -20.94
N GLU A 242 16.37 0.80 -21.06
CA GLU A 242 17.39 1.83 -20.76
C GLU A 242 17.89 1.78 -19.31
N ASN A 243 17.05 1.36 -18.37
CA ASN A 243 17.39 1.27 -16.94
C ASN A 243 17.81 -0.15 -16.53
N GLY A 244 18.45 -0.90 -17.44
CA GLY A 244 19.05 -2.20 -17.15
C GLY A 244 18.09 -3.40 -17.25
N GLY A 245 16.92 -3.21 -17.87
CA GLY A 245 16.05 -4.31 -18.26
C GLY A 245 16.71 -5.18 -19.34
N ASP A 246 16.50 -6.49 -19.26
CA ASP A 246 16.94 -7.46 -20.27
C ASP A 246 15.76 -7.88 -21.17
N VAL A 247 15.93 -7.72 -22.49
CA VAL A 247 14.91 -8.03 -23.52
C VAL A 247 14.60 -9.53 -23.60
N ASN A 248 15.56 -10.38 -23.23
CA ASN A 248 15.48 -11.84 -23.20
C ASN A 248 15.37 -12.38 -21.76
N HIS A 249 14.96 -11.54 -20.81
CA HIS A 249 14.88 -11.92 -19.41
C HIS A 249 13.93 -13.10 -19.18
N ARG A 250 14.52 -14.21 -18.72
CA ARG A 250 13.82 -15.36 -18.16
C ARG A 250 13.24 -14.96 -16.79
N LEU A 251 11.96 -14.57 -16.76
CA LEU A 251 11.23 -14.47 -15.50
C LEU A 251 10.90 -15.88 -15.01
N GLU A 252 11.34 -16.21 -13.80
CA GLU A 252 10.92 -17.43 -13.10
C GLU A 252 9.77 -17.10 -12.14
N THR A 253 8.60 -17.68 -12.40
CA THR A 253 7.43 -17.54 -11.52
C THR A 253 7.42 -18.63 -10.44
N HIS A 254 6.66 -18.41 -9.35
CA HIS A 254 6.45 -19.43 -8.30
C HIS A 254 5.81 -20.74 -8.81
N HIS A 255 5.30 -20.77 -10.05
CA HIS A 255 4.74 -21.95 -10.70
C HIS A 255 5.72 -22.64 -11.68
N MET A 256 6.98 -22.22 -11.70
CA MET A 256 8.02 -22.71 -12.62
C MET A 256 7.65 -22.54 -14.11
N GLU A 257 6.80 -21.57 -14.43
CA GLU A 257 6.70 -21.08 -15.81
C GLU A 257 7.89 -20.18 -16.11
N GLU A 258 8.70 -20.61 -17.07
CA GLU A 258 9.75 -19.82 -17.69
C GLU A 258 9.12 -18.86 -18.71
N LEU A 259 9.21 -17.55 -18.47
CA LEU A 259 8.44 -16.56 -19.22
C LEU A 259 9.33 -15.40 -19.70
N TYR A 260 9.33 -15.18 -21.02
CA TYR A 260 10.12 -14.13 -21.69
C TYR A 260 9.21 -12.98 -22.16
N PRO A 261 9.69 -11.72 -22.25
CA PRO A 261 8.89 -10.59 -22.70
C PRO A 261 8.18 -10.80 -24.04
N ILE A 262 8.89 -11.36 -25.04
CA ILE A 262 8.34 -11.64 -26.37
C ILE A 262 7.25 -12.72 -26.36
N VAL A 263 7.39 -13.75 -25.52
CA VAL A 263 6.31 -14.75 -25.30
C VAL A 263 5.07 -14.09 -24.70
N ASN A 264 5.25 -13.14 -23.78
CA ASN A 264 4.12 -12.42 -23.16
C ASN A 264 3.41 -11.50 -24.17
N ALA A 265 4.17 -10.81 -25.03
CA ALA A 265 3.61 -9.99 -26.10
C ALA A 265 2.82 -10.82 -27.14
N VAL A 266 3.30 -12.02 -27.49
CA VAL A 266 2.53 -12.95 -28.35
C VAL A 266 1.23 -13.41 -27.67
N LYS A 267 1.27 -13.78 -26.39
CA LYS A 267 0.07 -14.10 -25.59
C LYS A 267 -0.91 -12.90 -25.53
N ALA A 268 -0.39 -11.67 -25.56
CA ALA A 268 -1.18 -10.45 -25.54
C ALA A 268 -1.76 -10.02 -26.90
N GLY A 269 -1.46 -10.73 -27.99
CA GLY A 269 -1.82 -10.30 -29.36
C GLY A 269 -1.10 -9.02 -29.80
N ALA A 270 0.00 -8.69 -29.12
CA ALA A 270 0.64 -7.38 -29.11
C ALA A 270 1.64 -7.19 -30.26
N VAL A 271 1.13 -7.12 -31.50
CA VAL A 271 1.93 -7.13 -32.73
C VAL A 271 2.99 -6.04 -32.78
N GLU A 272 2.68 -4.81 -32.37
CA GLU A 272 3.62 -3.67 -32.41
C GLU A 272 4.68 -3.79 -31.31
N ARG A 273 4.31 -4.34 -30.13
CA ARG A 273 5.29 -4.70 -29.09
C ARG A 273 6.19 -5.85 -29.51
N VAL A 274 5.70 -6.86 -30.24
CA VAL A 274 6.54 -7.93 -30.80
C VAL A 274 7.50 -7.38 -31.85
N LYS A 275 7.03 -6.51 -32.77
CA LYS A 275 7.91 -5.80 -33.73
C LYS A 275 9.00 -4.99 -33.02
N TRP A 276 8.67 -4.27 -31.93
CA TRP A 276 9.66 -3.54 -31.13
C TRP A 276 10.63 -4.48 -30.40
N LEU A 277 10.15 -5.56 -29.75
CA LEU A 277 11.01 -6.52 -29.05
C LEU A 277 12.02 -7.18 -30.01
N LEU A 278 11.58 -7.60 -31.19
CA LEU A 278 12.46 -8.13 -32.23
C LEU A 278 13.51 -7.09 -32.68
N SER A 279 13.15 -5.81 -32.81
CA SER A 279 14.11 -4.75 -33.17
C SER A 279 15.14 -4.42 -32.06
N LYS A 280 14.88 -4.87 -30.83
CA LYS A 280 15.81 -4.80 -29.69
C LYS A 280 16.60 -6.10 -29.45
N GLY A 281 16.46 -7.10 -30.33
CA GLY A 281 17.19 -8.37 -30.22
C GLY A 281 16.52 -9.40 -29.30
N ALA A 282 15.20 -9.33 -29.10
CA ALA A 282 14.46 -10.44 -28.51
C ALA A 282 14.56 -11.69 -29.40
N ASP A 283 14.90 -12.83 -28.81
CA ASP A 283 14.95 -14.12 -29.49
C ASP A 283 13.54 -14.78 -29.44
N PRO A 284 12.85 -14.94 -30.59
CA PRO A 284 11.51 -15.51 -30.65
C PRO A 284 11.49 -17.05 -30.51
N ASP A 285 12.66 -17.70 -30.55
CA ASP A 285 12.84 -19.15 -30.46
C ASP A 285 13.25 -19.61 -29.05
N LEU A 286 13.50 -18.69 -28.11
CA LEU A 286 13.61 -18.97 -26.67
C LEU A 286 12.34 -19.67 -26.18
N LYS A 287 12.52 -20.89 -25.66
CA LYS A 287 11.44 -21.73 -25.15
C LYS A 287 11.27 -21.56 -23.66
N GLY A 288 10.04 -21.34 -23.24
CA GLY A 288 9.62 -21.61 -21.86
C GLY A 288 8.94 -22.98 -21.74
N SER A 289 8.35 -23.25 -20.58
CA SER A 289 7.73 -24.53 -20.19
C SER A 289 6.64 -25.04 -21.15
N TRP A 290 6.10 -24.16 -22.00
CA TRP A 290 5.03 -24.42 -22.96
C TRP A 290 5.40 -24.13 -24.42
N GLY A 291 6.67 -23.81 -24.72
CA GLY A 291 7.16 -23.47 -26.07
C GLY A 291 7.70 -22.04 -26.21
N SER A 292 8.06 -21.69 -27.45
CA SER A 292 8.63 -20.39 -27.82
C SER A 292 7.57 -19.37 -28.28
N ALA A 293 7.98 -18.13 -28.54
CA ALA A 293 7.08 -17.11 -29.11
C ALA A 293 6.56 -17.54 -30.49
N ARG A 294 7.41 -18.18 -31.32
CA ARG A 294 7.00 -18.81 -32.59
C ARG A 294 5.97 -19.92 -32.39
N ASP A 295 6.11 -20.75 -31.37
CA ASP A 295 5.21 -21.88 -31.13
C ASP A 295 3.82 -21.41 -30.66
N TYR A 296 3.76 -20.40 -29.80
CA TYR A 296 2.49 -19.74 -29.44
C TYR A 296 1.82 -19.07 -30.64
N ALA A 297 2.59 -18.40 -31.51
CA ALA A 297 2.05 -17.68 -32.66
C ALA A 297 1.38 -18.59 -33.70
N LYS A 298 1.94 -19.78 -33.97
CA LYS A 298 1.34 -20.80 -34.83
C LYS A 298 -0.05 -21.21 -34.33
N LEU A 299 -0.17 -21.45 -33.01
CA LEU A 299 -1.36 -22.05 -32.40
C LEU A 299 -2.51 -21.06 -32.19
N TYR A 300 -2.23 -19.83 -31.75
CA TYR A 300 -3.28 -18.96 -31.17
C TYR A 300 -3.31 -17.50 -31.66
N SER A 301 -2.37 -17.06 -32.51
CA SER A 301 -2.28 -15.65 -32.93
C SER A 301 -2.85 -15.35 -34.33
N SER A 302 -2.97 -14.05 -34.64
CA SER A 302 -3.39 -13.55 -35.95
C SER A 302 -2.34 -13.80 -37.05
N ASP A 303 -2.77 -13.77 -38.31
CA ASP A 303 -1.84 -13.97 -39.44
C ASP A 303 -0.78 -12.87 -39.56
N GLU A 304 -1.04 -11.64 -39.10
CA GLU A 304 -0.01 -10.59 -39.00
C GLU A 304 1.06 -10.95 -37.96
N MET A 305 0.66 -11.45 -36.77
CA MET A 305 1.60 -11.91 -35.75
C MET A 305 2.46 -13.08 -36.26
N LYS A 306 1.83 -14.01 -36.99
CA LYS A 306 2.51 -15.13 -37.67
C LYS A 306 3.53 -14.65 -38.70
N GLN A 307 3.16 -13.68 -39.54
CA GLN A 307 4.04 -13.06 -40.52
C GLN A 307 5.24 -12.35 -39.85
N VAL A 308 5.00 -11.57 -38.80
CA VAL A 308 6.04 -10.87 -38.02
C VAL A 308 7.05 -11.83 -37.39
N LEU A 309 6.59 -13.01 -36.95
CA LEU A 309 7.45 -14.05 -36.36
C LEU A 309 7.96 -15.09 -37.37
N GLY A 310 7.72 -14.89 -38.67
CA GLY A 310 8.16 -15.79 -39.73
C GLY A 310 7.69 -17.23 -39.53
N VAL A 311 6.42 -17.42 -39.15
CA VAL A 311 5.78 -18.74 -38.99
C VAL A 311 4.60 -18.85 -39.95
N GLU A 312 4.83 -19.40 -41.14
CA GLU A 312 3.79 -19.55 -42.16
C GLU A 312 2.73 -20.62 -41.78
N GLN A 313 1.65 -20.66 -42.57
CA GLN A 313 0.35 -21.25 -42.23
C GLN A 313 0.31 -22.78 -42.16
#